data_AF-A0A929HDU6-F1
#
_entry.id   AF-A0A929HDU6-F1
#
_cell.length_a   1.000
_cell.length_b   1.000
_cell.length_c   1.000
_cell.angle_alpha   90.00
_cell.angle_beta   90.00
_cell.angle_gamma   90.00
#
_symmetry.space_group_name_H-M   'P 1'
#
loop_
_entity.id
_entity.type
_entity.pdbx_description
1 polymer ?
#
loop_
_entity_poly.entity_id
_entity_poly.type
_entity_poly.pdbx_seq_one_letter_code
_entity_poly.pdbx_strand_id
1 'polypeptide(L)' 'MKRDYPLFIVPALIVILLDQISKWWIANYLEPHQILSVIPGFFDLVLVHNRGMAFGIFGRSGPGAALCLLLGAILAA' A
#
# COMPACT_ATOMS: atom_id res chain seq x y z
N MET A 1 28.25 19.33 5.73
CA MET A 1 27.33 18.35 5.10
C MET A 1 26.03 19.08 4.79
N LYS A 2 25.65 19.20 3.51
CA LYS A 2 24.34 19.78 3.15
C LYS A 2 23.25 18.80 3.61
N ARG A 3 22.19 19.31 4.22
CA ARG A 3 21.10 18.49 4.75
C ARG A 3 20.14 18.18 3.61
N ASP A 4 20.34 17.04 2.95
CA ASP A 4 19.53 16.62 1.79
C ASP A 4 18.23 15.93 2.20
N TYR A 5 17.86 15.93 3.48
CA TYR A 5 16.60 15.38 4.00
C TYR A 5 15.34 15.82 3.23
N PRO A 6 15.20 17.08 2.78
CA PRO A 6 14.03 17.50 2.01
C PRO A 6 13.86 16.70 0.71
N LEU A 7 14.95 16.25 0.08
CA LEU A 7 14.93 15.44 -1.13
C LEU A 7 14.25 14.09 -0.92
N PHE A 8 14.28 13.55 0.30
CA PHE A 8 13.66 12.27 0.63
C PHE A 8 12.27 12.44 1.26
N ILE A 9 12.10 13.42 2.14
CA ILE A 9 10.86 13.64 2.88
C ILE A 9 9.73 14.11 1.95
N VAL A 10 10.02 15.04 1.04
CA VAL A 10 8.98 15.61 0.18
C VAL A 10 8.37 14.56 -0.75
N PRO A 11 9.15 13.76 -1.51
CA PRO A 11 8.59 12.68 -2.32
C PRO A 11 7.85 11.63 -1.49
N ALA A 12 8.37 11.25 -0.31
CA ALA A 12 7.71 10.29 0.56
C ALA A 12 6.31 10.77 1.00
N LEU A 13 6.19 12.04 1.39
CA LEU A 13 4.90 12.63 1.75
C LEU A 13 3.94 12.69 0.56
N ILE A 14 4.43 13.05 -0.63
CA ILE A 14 3.62 13.06 -1.85
C ILE A 14 3.08 11.65 -2.15
N VAL A 15 3.94 10.62 -2.07
CA VAL A 15 3.52 9.22 -2.28
C VAL A 15 2.46 8.80 -1.27
N ILE A 16 2.64 9.12 0.02
CA ILE A 16 1.65 8.81 1.06
C ILE A 16 0.32 9.51 0.77
N LEU A 17 0.34 10.80 0.40
CA LEU A 17 -0.88 11.55 0.09
C LEU A 17 -1.63 10.95 -1.11
N LEU A 18 -0.91 10.67 -2.20
CA LEU A 18 -1.51 10.08 -3.41
C LEU A 18 -2.07 8.67 -3.14
N ASP A 19 -1.37 7.85 -2.36
CA ASP A 19 -1.83 6.52 -1.94
C ASP A 19 -3.13 6.60 -1.14
N GLN A 20 -3.22 7.51 -0.16
CA GLN A 20 -4.42 7.64 0.66
C GLN A 20 -5.61 8.23 -0.12
N ILE A 21 -5.37 9.23 -0.97
CA ILE A 21 -6.42 9.80 -1.83
C ILE A 21 -6.97 8.75 -2.80
N SER A 22 -6.09 7.98 -3.45
CA SER A 22 -6.53 6.95 -4.40
C SER A 22 -7.33 5.84 -3.71
N LYS A 23 -6.90 5.35 -2.55
CA LYS A 23 -7.65 4.36 -1.77
C LYS A 23 -9.01 4.88 -1.31
N TRP A 24 -9.05 6.11 -0.79
CA TRP A 24 -10.30 6.75 -0.39
C TRP A 24 -11.25 6.86 -1.58
N TRP A 25 -10.75 7.30 -2.75
CA TRP A 25 -11.56 7.40 -3.95
C TRP A 25 -12.16 6.05 -4.36
N ILE A 26 -11.33 5.00 -4.50
CA ILE A 26 -11.80 3.68 -4.90
C ILE A 26 -12.79 3.09 -3.88
N ALA A 27 -12.56 3.27 -2.57
CA ALA A 27 -13.44 2.75 -1.52
C ALA A 27 -14.85 3.37 -1.52
N ASN A 28 -15.02 4.57 -2.09
CA ASN A 28 -16.33 5.24 -2.18
C ASN A 28 -17.06 4.99 -3.50
N TYR A 29 -16.37 4.52 -4.54
CA TYR A 29 -16.93 4.42 -5.90
C TYR A 29 -17.02 2.99 -6.44
N LEU A 30 -16.29 2.03 -5.86
CA LEU A 30 -16.31 0.63 -6.27
C LEU A 30 -16.82 -0.26 -5.13
N GLU A 31 -17.68 -1.20 -5.48
CA GLU A 31 -18.04 -2.29 -4.58
C GLU A 31 -16.91 -3.34 -4.52
N PRO A 32 -16.74 -4.06 -3.41
CA PRO A 32 -15.74 -5.12 -3.31
C PRO A 32 -15.89 -6.15 -4.43
N HIS A 33 -14.78 -6.47 -5.12
CA HIS A 33 -14.73 -7.39 -6.27
C HIS A 33 -15.43 -6.90 -7.55
N GLN A 34 -15.91 -5.65 -7.58
CA GLN A 34 -16.33 -5.02 -8.84
C GLN A 34 -15.10 -4.77 -9.72
N ILE A 35 -15.22 -5.09 -11.01
CA ILE A 35 -14.17 -4.88 -12.02
C ILE A 35 -14.55 -3.66 -12.86
N LEU A 36 -13.69 -2.64 -12.85
CA LEU A 36 -13.76 -1.49 -13.74
C LEU A 36 -12.57 -1.51 -14.70
N SER A 37 -12.82 -1.90 -15.95
CA SER A 37 -11.79 -1.88 -16.99
C SER A 37 -11.50 -0.46 -17.43
N VAL A 38 -10.28 0.00 -17.18
CA VAL A 38 -9.79 1.33 -17.59
C VAL A 38 -9.14 1.25 -18.96
N ILE A 39 -8.34 0.21 -19.21
CA ILE A 39 -7.80 -0.11 -20.54
C ILE A 39 -8.23 -1.56 -20.85
N PRO A 40 -9.22 -1.75 -21.74
CA PRO A 40 -9.75 -3.08 -22.04
C PRO A 40 -8.66 -4.08 -22.41
N GLY A 41 -8.62 -5.22 -21.71
CA GLY A 41 -7.65 -6.30 -21.93
C GLY A 41 -6.26 -6.07 -21.34
N PHE A 42 -6.02 -4.98 -20.61
CA PHE A 42 -4.71 -4.67 -20.01
C PHE A 42 -4.79 -4.17 -18.58
N PHE A 43 -5.71 -3.24 -18.25
CA PHE A 43 -5.75 -2.60 -16.94
C PHE A 43 -7.16 -2.50 -16.38
N ASP A 44 -7.36 -3.18 -15.25
CA ASP A 44 -8.58 -3.19 -14.47
C ASP A 44 -8.34 -2.60 -13.07
N LEU A 45 -9.32 -1.83 -12.60
CA LEU A 45 -9.43 -1.41 -11.20
C LEU A 45 -10.39 -2.35 -10.47
N VAL A 46 -9.89 -2.95 -9.39
CA VAL A 46 -10.66 -3.86 -8.53
C VAL A 46 -10.40 -3.51 -7.08
N LEU A 47 -11.49 -3.33 -6.31
CA LEU A 47 -11.38 -3.11 -4.86
C LEU A 47 -11.21 -4.45 -4.13
N VAL A 48 -10.02 -4.69 -3.57
CA VAL A 48 -9.68 -5.86 -2.77
C VAL A 48 -9.07 -5.43 -1.43
N HIS A 49 -9.55 -6.02 -0.33
CA HIS A 49 -9.01 -5.77 1.01
C HIS A 49 -8.00 -6.86 1.38
N ASN A 50 -6.70 -6.57 1.23
CA ASN A 50 -5.65 -7.49 1.68
C ASN A 50 -5.42 -7.36 3.19
N ARG A 51 -5.81 -8.38 3.96
CA ARG A 51 -5.58 -8.44 5.42
C ARG A 51 -4.16 -8.92 5.80
N GLY A 52 -3.44 -9.51 4.85
CA GLY A 52 -2.05 -9.97 5.06
C GLY A 52 -1.04 -9.09 4.35
N MET A 53 0.21 -9.53 4.34
CA MET A 53 1.28 -8.95 3.51
C MET A 53 1.17 -9.44 2.05
N ALA A 54 2.28 -9.47 1.31
CA ALA A 54 2.33 -10.11 0.00
C ALA A 54 1.88 -11.58 0.10
N PHE A 55 1.11 -12.06 -0.90
CA PHE A 55 0.57 -13.42 -0.97
C PHE A 55 -0.35 -13.83 0.21
N GLY A 56 -0.87 -12.87 0.98
CA GLY A 56 -1.73 -13.15 2.13
C GLY A 56 -1.00 -13.72 3.35
N ILE A 57 0.34 -13.70 3.36
CA ILE A 57 1.15 -14.12 4.51
C ILE A 57 0.75 -13.26 5.73
N PHE A 58 0.59 -13.90 6.89
CA PHE A 58 0.10 -13.29 8.13
C PHE A 58 -1.34 -12.74 8.10
N GLY A 59 -2.16 -13.05 7.09
CA GLY A 59 -3.55 -12.55 7.00
C GLY A 59 -4.51 -12.98 8.12
N ARG A 60 -4.09 -13.93 8.98
CA ARG A 60 -4.79 -14.34 10.22
C ARG A 60 -4.03 -13.98 11.49
N SER A 61 -2.80 -13.49 11.35
CA SER A 61 -1.99 -13.05 12.47
C SER A 61 -2.30 -11.58 12.72
N GLY A 62 -2.34 -11.16 13.98
CA GLY A 62 -2.48 -9.73 14.29
C GLY A 62 -1.33 -8.90 13.70
N PRO A 63 -1.49 -7.57 13.58
CA PRO A 63 -0.49 -6.68 12.96
C PRO A 63 0.92 -6.79 13.55
N GLY A 64 1.02 -7.16 14.84
CA GLY A 64 2.29 -7.28 15.55
C GLY A 64 3.25 -8.31 14.95
N ALA A 65 2.76 -9.43 14.41
CA ALA A 65 3.64 -10.45 13.83
C ALA A 65 4.37 -9.95 12.57
N ALA A 66 3.63 -9.27 11.69
CA ALA A 66 4.20 -8.66 10.49
C ALA A 66 5.18 -7.52 10.87
N LEU A 67 4.84 -6.71 11.86
CA LEU A 67 5.70 -5.62 12.34
C LEU A 67 7.04 -6.15 12.88
N CYS A 68 7.01 -7.18 13.74
CA CYS A 68 8.23 -7.77 14.28
C CYS A 68 9.15 -8.30 13.18
N LEU A 69 8.59 -8.95 12.15
CA LEU A 69 9.36 -9.45 11.02
C LEU A 69 9.99 -8.32 10.20
N LEU A 70 9.24 -7.26 9.90
CA LEU A 70 9.74 -6.11 9.15
C LEU A 70 10.82 -5.36 9.91
N LEU A 71 10.64 -5.12 11.21
CA LEU A 71 11.65 -4.51 12.07
C LEU A 71 12.91 -5.38 12.15
N GLY A 72 12.76 -6.69 12.31
CA GLY A 72 13.88 -7.63 12.30
C GLY A 72 14.64 -7.61 10.98
N ALA A 73 13.94 -7.56 9.85
CA ALA A 73 14.56 -7.47 8.53
C ALA A 73 15.33 -6.16 8.31
N ILE A 74 14.80 -5.03 8.79
CA ILE A 74 15.48 -3.73 8.72
C ILE A 74 16.74 -3.73 9.59
N LEU A 75 16.67 -4.29 10.81
CA LEU A 75 17.82 -4.35 11.72
C LEU A 75 18.92 -5.32 11.25
N ALA A 76 18.56 -6.32 10.44
CA ALA A 76 19.49 -7.30 9.89
C ALA A 76 20.15 -6.84 8.57
N ALA A 77 19.66 -5.77 7.96
CA ALA A 77 20.17 -5.17 6.72
C ALA A 77 21.24 -4.10 7.01
#